data_AF-A0A6P4DV22-F1
#
_entry.id   AF-A0A6P4DV22-F1
#
_cell.length_a   1.000
_cell.length_b   1.000
_cell.length_c   1.000
_cell.angle_alpha   90.00
_cell.angle_beta   90.00
_cell.angle_gamma   90.00
#
_symmetry.space_group_name_H-M   'P 1'
#
loop_
_entity.id
_entity.type
_entity.pdbx_description
1 polymer ?
#
loop_
_entity_poly.entity_id
_entity_poly.type
_entity_poly.pdbx_seq_one_letter_code
_entity_poly.pdbx_strand_id
1 'polypeptide(L)'
;YGAHLESELKSETSGNFKRLLTSLCTAARDESGSVDPNAAKNDARELLKAGELRVGTDESMFNMILCQRNYQQLKMIFQEYEGMTGHSLEKAIKKEFSGDVMEGLIAIYRCVTNKAEYFASRLHKSMAGIGTNDTQLIRVIITRSEIDLTDIKVAFERLYGKSLKSWIKGDTSGHYKHALYALVGEQRSS
;
A
#
# COMPACT_ATOMS: atom_id res chain seq x y z
N TYR A 1 -7.64 -10.89 22.64
CA TYR A 1 -7.24 -12.12 21.93
C TYR A 1 -6.18 -12.95 22.65
N GLY A 2 -5.41 -12.42 23.62
CA GLY A 2 -4.50 -13.23 24.46
C GLY A 2 -3.24 -13.77 23.77
N ALA A 3 -3.12 -13.61 22.45
CA ALA A 3 -1.95 -13.97 21.65
C ALA A 3 -1.23 -12.73 21.11
N HIS A 4 0.08 -12.87 20.85
CA HIS A 4 0.88 -11.84 20.18
C HIS A 4 0.60 -11.84 18.67
N LEU A 5 0.34 -10.67 18.09
CA LEU A 5 0.06 -10.52 16.66
C LEU A 5 1.17 -11.12 15.78
N GLU A 6 2.44 -10.95 16.17
CA GLU A 6 3.57 -11.54 15.45
C GLU A 6 3.49 -13.07 15.41
N SER A 7 3.09 -13.71 16.50
CA SER A 7 2.95 -15.17 16.58
C SER A 7 1.85 -15.67 15.64
N GLU A 8 0.70 -14.99 15.62
CA GLU A 8 -0.43 -15.30 14.72
C GLU A 8 -0.03 -15.12 13.25
N LEU A 9 0.65 -14.01 12.92
CA LEU A 9 1.15 -13.79 11.55
C LEU A 9 2.11 -14.90 11.13
N LYS A 10 2.97 -15.39 12.04
CA LYS A 10 3.91 -16.47 11.76
C LYS A 10 3.25 -17.83 11.60
N SER A 11 2.12 -18.10 12.27
CA SER A 11 1.38 -19.36 12.14
C SER A 11 0.53 -19.40 10.87
N GLU A 12 -0.09 -18.27 10.50
CA GLU A 12 -1.05 -18.21 9.40
C GLU A 12 -0.42 -17.89 8.04
N THR A 13 0.90 -17.64 7.98
CA THR A 13 1.60 -17.30 6.73
C THR A 13 2.90 -18.06 6.57
N SER A 14 3.44 -18.09 5.35
CA SER A 14 4.66 -18.84 5.02
C SER A 14 5.62 -18.06 4.11
N GLY A 15 6.82 -18.62 3.91
CA GLY A 15 7.81 -18.09 2.98
C GLY A 15 8.20 -16.62 3.20
N ASN A 16 8.45 -15.92 2.09
CA ASN A 16 8.84 -14.51 2.10
C ASN A 16 7.70 -13.58 2.52
N PHE A 17 6.44 -13.99 2.33
CA PHE A 17 5.28 -13.22 2.78
C PHE A 17 5.21 -13.15 4.31
N LYS A 18 5.45 -14.27 5.01
CA LYS A 18 5.60 -14.30 6.47
C LYS A 18 6.69 -13.34 6.94
N ARG A 19 7.85 -13.38 6.28
CA ARG A 19 8.99 -12.52 6.62
C ARG A 19 8.63 -11.04 6.48
N LEU A 20 7.97 -10.68 5.37
CA LEU A 20 7.49 -9.32 5.11
C LEU A 20 6.53 -8.82 6.20
N LEU A 21 5.50 -9.61 6.53
CA LEU A 21 4.51 -9.24 7.55
C LEU A 21 5.13 -9.15 8.95
N THR A 22 6.04 -10.06 9.28
CA THR A 22 6.79 -10.01 10.54
C THR A 22 7.61 -8.72 10.62
N SER A 23 8.34 -8.36 9.57
CA SER A 23 9.15 -7.13 9.51
C SER A 23 8.31 -5.85 9.61
N LEU A 24 7.08 -5.85 9.10
CA LEU A 24 6.16 -4.70 9.25
C LEU A 24 5.56 -4.63 10.66
N CYS A 25 5.22 -5.78 11.25
CA CYS A 25 4.56 -5.86 12.56
C CYS A 25 5.47 -5.46 13.73
N THR A 26 6.79 -5.58 13.58
CA THR A 26 7.74 -5.12 14.62
C THR A 26 7.84 -3.60 14.72
N ALA A 27 7.23 -2.86 13.77
CA ALA A 27 7.21 -1.40 13.75
C ALA A 27 8.60 -0.74 13.82
N ALA A 28 9.64 -1.43 13.31
CA ALA A 28 11.03 -0.97 13.35
C ALA A 28 11.40 -0.01 12.18
N ARG A 29 10.42 0.65 11.57
CA ARG A 29 10.67 1.60 10.48
C ARG A 29 11.25 2.89 11.07
N ASP A 30 12.25 3.46 10.39
CA ASP A 30 12.75 4.79 10.71
C ASP A 30 11.63 5.85 10.61
N GLU A 31 11.43 6.61 11.68
CA GLU A 31 10.42 7.67 11.79
C GLU A 31 11.02 9.09 11.72
N SER A 32 12.35 9.21 11.55
CA SER A 32 13.06 10.50 11.59
C SER A 32 12.63 11.49 10.50
N GLY A 33 12.08 10.99 9.38
CA GLY A 33 11.77 11.77 8.18
C GLY A 33 13.00 12.36 7.48
N SER A 34 14.20 12.09 7.98
CA SER A 34 15.46 12.59 7.42
C SER A 34 15.84 11.81 6.17
N VAL A 35 16.49 12.46 5.21
CA VAL A 35 16.89 11.84 3.94
C VAL A 35 18.40 11.94 3.73
N ASP A 36 18.98 10.90 3.14
CA ASP A 36 20.36 10.86 2.67
C ASP A 36 20.38 10.46 1.18
N PRO A 37 20.68 11.41 0.27
CA PRO A 37 20.76 11.14 -1.16
C PRO A 37 21.78 10.09 -1.57
N ASN A 38 22.94 10.03 -0.90
CA ASN A 38 23.95 9.03 -1.21
C ASN A 38 23.49 7.64 -0.79
N ALA A 39 22.88 7.54 0.40
CA ALA A 39 22.26 6.30 0.85
C ALA A 39 21.11 5.87 -0.07
N ALA A 40 20.29 6.81 -0.57
CA ALA A 40 19.19 6.51 -1.47
C ALA A 40 19.70 5.91 -2.79
N LYS A 41 20.75 6.52 -3.36
CA LYS A 41 21.41 6.02 -4.56
C LYS A 41 22.04 4.64 -4.35
N ASN A 42 22.61 4.40 -3.17
CA ASN A 42 23.19 3.09 -2.83
C ASN A 42 22.10 2.03 -2.67
N ASP A 43 21.04 2.29 -1.89
CA ASP A 43 19.90 1.37 -1.73
C ASP A 43 19.22 1.06 -3.08
N ALA A 44 19.08 2.05 -3.97
CA ALA A 44 18.56 1.84 -5.32
C ALA A 44 19.44 0.86 -6.14
N ARG A 45 20.76 1.00 -6.08
CA ARG A 45 21.69 0.05 -6.72
C ARG A 45 21.61 -1.33 -6.09
N GLU A 46 21.47 -1.43 -4.77
CA GLU A 46 21.33 -2.72 -4.09
C GLU A 46 20.02 -3.41 -4.46
N LEU A 47 18.90 -2.68 -4.60
CA LEU A 47 17.65 -3.25 -5.16
C LEU A 47 17.84 -3.76 -6.59
N LEU A 48 18.55 -3.02 -7.43
CA LEU A 48 18.81 -3.41 -8.82
C LEU A 48 19.68 -4.69 -8.87
N LYS A 49 20.73 -4.77 -8.05
CA LYS A 49 21.56 -5.99 -7.90
C LYS A 49 20.79 -7.16 -7.31
N ALA A 50 19.87 -6.89 -6.39
CA ALA A 50 19.04 -7.88 -5.73
C ALA A 50 17.95 -8.46 -6.62
N GLY A 51 17.56 -7.80 -7.71
CA GLY A 51 16.59 -8.31 -8.68
C GLY A 51 17.22 -8.49 -10.04
N GLU A 52 17.10 -7.46 -10.87
CA GLU A 52 17.27 -7.61 -12.32
C GLU A 52 18.70 -7.95 -12.80
N LEU A 53 19.73 -7.71 -11.98
CA LEU A 53 21.12 -8.02 -12.33
C LEU A 53 21.60 -9.39 -11.81
N ARG A 54 20.70 -10.25 -11.33
CA ARG A 54 21.06 -11.59 -10.87
C ARG A 54 20.07 -12.64 -11.39
N VAL A 55 20.48 -13.90 -11.26
CA VAL A 55 19.56 -15.04 -11.44
C VAL A 55 18.81 -15.24 -10.12
N GLY A 56 17.48 -15.34 -10.22
CA GLY A 56 16.59 -15.30 -9.07
C GLY A 56 16.53 -13.91 -8.45
N THR A 57 16.03 -13.80 -7.21
CA THR A 57 15.84 -12.52 -6.53
C THR A 57 16.31 -12.63 -5.09
N ASP A 58 16.90 -11.58 -4.55
CA ASP A 58 17.20 -11.46 -3.12
C ASP A 58 16.03 -10.80 -2.40
N GLU A 59 15.09 -11.62 -1.95
CA GLU A 59 13.87 -11.12 -1.30
C GLU A 59 14.17 -10.47 0.06
N SER A 60 15.31 -10.82 0.67
CA SER A 60 15.73 -10.25 1.96
C SER A 60 16.20 -8.81 1.80
N MET A 61 16.91 -8.48 0.72
CA MET A 61 17.30 -7.10 0.40
C MET A 61 16.08 -6.20 0.16
N PHE A 62 15.11 -6.66 -0.64
CA PHE A 62 13.86 -5.94 -0.85
C PHE A 62 13.11 -5.71 0.45
N ASN A 63 12.99 -6.75 1.29
CA ASN A 63 12.32 -6.63 2.59
C ASN A 63 13.04 -5.65 3.52
N MET A 64 14.38 -5.74 3.64
CA MET A 64 15.17 -4.85 4.49
C MET A 64 14.97 -3.39 4.12
N ILE A 65 15.11 -3.04 2.84
CA ILE A 65 14.98 -1.66 2.37
C ILE A 65 13.54 -1.17 2.52
N LEU A 66 12.56 -1.90 1.98
CA LEU A 66 11.17 -1.44 1.94
C LEU A 66 10.48 -1.40 3.29
N CYS A 67 10.89 -2.23 4.26
CA CYS A 67 10.28 -2.24 5.60
C CYS A 67 10.95 -1.28 6.59
N GLN A 68 12.23 -0.97 6.43
CA GLN A 68 12.98 -0.21 7.46
C GLN A 68 13.19 1.26 7.12
N ARG A 69 13.37 1.62 5.84
CA ARG A 69 13.63 3.02 5.46
C ARG A 69 12.39 3.90 5.69
N ASN A 70 12.59 5.14 6.14
CA ASN A 70 11.47 6.07 6.29
C ASN A 70 10.84 6.42 4.92
N TYR A 71 9.63 6.98 4.95
CA TYR A 71 8.85 7.20 3.73
C TYR A 71 9.50 8.21 2.77
N GLN A 72 10.20 9.23 3.29
CA GLN A 72 10.86 10.23 2.45
C GLN A 72 12.11 9.63 1.78
N GLN A 73 12.87 8.84 2.52
CA GLN A 73 14.01 8.10 1.99
C GLN A 73 13.57 7.11 0.91
N LEU A 74 12.47 6.36 1.12
CA LEU A 74 11.94 5.44 0.12
C LEU A 74 11.51 6.13 -1.18
N LYS A 75 10.88 7.30 -1.10
CA LYS A 75 10.55 8.09 -2.31
C LYS A 75 11.80 8.41 -3.11
N MET A 76 12.87 8.83 -2.44
CA MET A 76 14.14 9.13 -3.10
C MET A 76 14.79 7.88 -3.70
N ILE A 77 14.77 6.75 -2.98
CA ILE A 77 15.26 5.46 -3.50
C ILE A 77 14.50 5.06 -4.77
N PHE A 78 13.17 5.26 -4.81
CA PHE A 78 12.38 4.90 -5.99
C PHE A 78 12.70 5.80 -7.19
N GLN A 79 12.93 7.09 -6.96
CA GLN A 79 13.36 8.03 -8.00
C GLN A 79 14.76 7.67 -8.53
N GLU A 80 15.72 7.37 -7.66
CA GLU A 80 17.05 6.91 -8.04
C GLU A 80 16.99 5.59 -8.83
N TYR A 81 16.17 4.64 -8.39
CA TYR A 81 15.96 3.37 -9.10
C TYR A 81 15.45 3.61 -10.52
N GLU A 82 14.38 4.39 -10.66
CA GLU A 82 13.78 4.70 -11.95
C GLU A 82 14.73 5.49 -12.87
N GLY A 83 15.54 6.39 -12.30
CA GLY A 83 16.59 7.08 -13.04
C GLY A 83 17.70 6.15 -13.56
N MET A 84 18.00 5.06 -12.84
CA MET A 84 19.02 4.07 -13.25
C MET A 84 18.50 3.07 -14.28
N THR A 85 17.25 2.63 -14.16
CA THR A 85 16.70 1.52 -14.96
C THR A 85 15.79 1.97 -16.10
N GLY A 86 15.28 3.21 -16.04
CA GLY A 86 14.27 3.71 -16.97
C GLY A 86 12.86 3.16 -16.71
N HIS A 87 12.63 2.50 -15.56
CA HIS A 87 11.28 2.08 -15.16
C HIS A 87 11.09 2.04 -13.65
N SER A 88 9.83 2.09 -13.21
CA SER A 88 9.51 2.08 -11.79
C SER A 88 9.91 0.78 -11.08
N LEU A 89 10.16 0.88 -9.78
CA LEU A 89 10.38 -0.28 -8.92
C LEU A 89 9.14 -1.20 -8.87
N GLU A 90 7.92 -0.66 -8.99
CA GLU A 90 6.71 -1.49 -9.09
C GLU A 90 6.77 -2.46 -10.27
N LYS A 91 7.29 -2.00 -11.42
CA LYS A 91 7.46 -2.85 -12.60
C LYS A 91 8.48 -3.96 -12.35
N ALA A 92 9.60 -3.63 -11.69
CA ALA A 92 10.61 -4.61 -11.30
C ALA A 92 10.02 -5.66 -10.34
N ILE A 93 9.31 -5.23 -9.29
CA ILE A 93 8.66 -6.13 -8.32
C ILE A 93 7.71 -7.11 -9.02
N LYS A 94 6.91 -6.64 -9.99
CA LYS A 94 5.98 -7.49 -10.75
C LYS A 94 6.66 -8.53 -11.65
N LYS A 95 7.91 -8.29 -12.03
CA LYS A 95 8.71 -9.20 -12.87
C LYS A 95 9.44 -10.24 -12.02
N GLU A 96 9.92 -9.82 -10.85
CA GLU A 96 10.78 -10.61 -9.97
C GLU A 96 10.00 -11.45 -8.94
N PHE A 97 8.84 -10.99 -8.49
CA PHE A 97 8.04 -11.65 -7.45
C PHE A 97 6.71 -12.15 -7.98
N SER A 98 6.07 -13.05 -7.22
CA SER A 98 4.72 -13.55 -7.48
C SER A 98 3.95 -13.75 -6.17
N GLY A 99 2.64 -14.00 -6.27
CA GLY A 99 1.79 -14.30 -5.12
C GLY A 99 1.73 -13.19 -4.05
N ASP A 100 1.51 -13.57 -2.80
CA ASP A 100 1.20 -12.62 -1.72
C ASP A 100 2.38 -11.69 -1.37
N VAL A 101 3.62 -12.16 -1.51
CA VAL A 101 4.80 -11.31 -1.28
C VAL A 101 4.87 -10.18 -2.31
N MET A 102 4.55 -10.46 -3.59
CA MET A 102 4.50 -9.44 -4.63
C MET A 102 3.44 -8.38 -4.31
N GLU A 103 2.22 -8.82 -3.96
CA GLU A 103 1.13 -7.90 -3.61
C GLU A 103 1.47 -7.05 -2.37
N GLY A 104 2.16 -7.63 -1.37
CA GLY A 104 2.65 -6.91 -0.20
C GLY A 104 3.69 -5.84 -0.54
N LEU A 105 4.69 -6.17 -1.36
CA LEU A 105 5.73 -5.21 -1.78
C LEU A 105 5.14 -4.09 -2.64
N ILE A 106 4.20 -4.40 -3.55
CA ILE A 106 3.46 -3.40 -4.33
C ILE A 106 2.62 -2.51 -3.43
N ALA A 107 1.98 -3.06 -2.38
CA ALA A 107 1.23 -2.27 -1.42
C ALA A 107 2.13 -1.27 -0.68
N ILE A 108 3.33 -1.68 -0.26
CA ILE A 108 4.31 -0.75 0.35
C ILE A 108 4.69 0.34 -0.64
N TYR A 109 5.09 -0.03 -1.86
CA TYR A 109 5.48 0.94 -2.90
C TYR A 109 4.38 2.00 -3.12
N ARG A 110 3.13 1.55 -3.33
CA ARG A 110 1.99 2.45 -3.58
C ARG A 110 1.62 3.31 -2.38
N CYS A 111 1.71 2.77 -1.16
CA CYS A 111 1.50 3.55 0.06
C CYS A 111 2.54 4.66 0.25
N VAL A 112 3.77 4.43 -0.20
CA VAL A 112 4.85 5.43 -0.14
C VAL A 112 4.70 6.47 -1.24
N THR A 113 4.37 6.07 -2.47
CA THR A 113 4.26 6.99 -3.62
C THR A 113 2.99 7.82 -3.57
N ASN A 114 1.82 7.18 -3.40
CA ASN A 114 0.55 7.87 -3.26
C ASN A 114 -0.47 7.02 -2.47
N LYS A 115 -0.49 7.25 -1.14
CA LYS A 115 -1.38 6.55 -0.20
C LYS A 115 -2.86 6.75 -0.52
N ALA A 116 -3.27 7.96 -0.93
CA ALA A 116 -4.65 8.25 -1.27
C ALA A 116 -5.11 7.45 -2.50
N GLU A 117 -4.28 7.39 -3.55
CA GLU A 117 -4.55 6.55 -4.73
C GLU A 117 -4.56 5.05 -4.40
N TYR A 118 -3.66 4.60 -3.50
CA TYR A 118 -3.68 3.20 -3.04
C TYR A 118 -5.04 2.85 -2.44
N PHE A 119 -5.53 3.61 -1.47
CA PHE A 119 -6.83 3.35 -0.84
C PHE A 119 -8.01 3.59 -1.79
N ALA A 120 -7.93 4.58 -2.68
CA ALA A 120 -8.93 4.77 -3.73
C ALA A 120 -9.04 3.52 -4.62
N SER A 121 -7.90 2.92 -4.98
CA SER A 121 -7.89 1.68 -5.77
C SER A 121 -8.44 0.48 -4.99
N ARG A 122 -8.23 0.42 -3.67
CA ARG A 122 -8.84 -0.61 -2.80
C ARG A 122 -10.36 -0.47 -2.75
N LEU A 123 -10.86 0.75 -2.61
CA LEU A 123 -12.31 1.04 -2.63
C LEU A 123 -12.94 0.68 -3.98
N HIS A 124 -12.27 1.04 -5.08
CA HIS A 124 -12.78 0.68 -6.40
C HIS A 124 -12.80 -0.83 -6.58
N LYS A 125 -11.71 -1.53 -6.23
CA LYS A 125 -11.65 -3.00 -6.27
C LYS A 125 -12.71 -3.67 -5.39
N SER A 126 -13.16 -3.03 -4.31
CA SER A 126 -14.24 -3.60 -3.47
C SER A 126 -15.64 -3.46 -4.06
N MET A 127 -15.86 -2.55 -5.02
CA MET A 127 -17.18 -2.29 -5.63
C MET A 127 -17.23 -2.63 -7.12
N ALA A 128 -16.08 -2.86 -7.77
CA ALA A 128 -16.02 -3.14 -9.18
C ALA A 128 -16.31 -4.62 -9.47
N GLY A 129 -17.21 -4.89 -10.40
CA GLY A 129 -17.58 -6.23 -10.84
C GLY A 129 -18.97 -6.63 -10.36
N ILE A 130 -19.20 -7.94 -10.24
CA ILE A 130 -20.46 -8.48 -9.75
C ILE A 130 -20.40 -8.58 -8.22
N GLY A 131 -21.30 -7.86 -7.56
CA GLY A 131 -21.38 -7.80 -6.10
C GLY A 131 -20.32 -6.89 -5.47
N THR A 132 -20.34 -6.83 -4.14
CA THR A 132 -19.51 -5.93 -3.34
C THR A 132 -18.70 -6.72 -2.33
N ASN A 133 -17.41 -6.41 -2.19
CA ASN A 133 -16.63 -6.87 -1.06
C ASN A 133 -16.84 -5.95 0.14
N ASP A 134 -17.97 -6.13 0.83
CA ASP A 134 -18.40 -5.28 1.94
C ASP A 134 -17.35 -5.18 3.05
N THR A 135 -16.66 -6.28 3.37
CA THR A 135 -15.62 -6.28 4.40
C THR A 135 -14.47 -5.33 4.06
N GLN A 136 -14.06 -5.26 2.80
CA GLN A 136 -13.01 -4.34 2.35
C GLN A 136 -13.52 -2.90 2.29
N LEU A 137 -14.73 -2.70 1.76
CA LEU A 137 -15.36 -1.39 1.64
C LEU A 137 -15.52 -0.73 3.03
N ILE A 138 -16.14 -1.45 3.96
CA ILE A 138 -16.35 -1.01 5.35
C ILE A 138 -15.01 -0.71 6.02
N ARG A 139 -14.03 -1.63 5.91
CA ARG A 139 -12.75 -1.46 6.58
C ARG A 139 -12.02 -0.20 6.11
N VAL A 140 -11.97 0.05 4.81
CA VAL A 140 -11.29 1.26 4.30
C VAL A 140 -12.07 2.53 4.69
N ILE A 141 -13.40 2.55 4.54
CA ILE A 141 -14.19 3.75 4.90
C ILE A 141 -14.02 4.09 6.38
N ILE A 142 -14.16 3.12 7.28
CA ILE A 142 -14.08 3.34 8.73
C ILE A 142 -12.65 3.70 9.16
N THR A 143 -11.64 2.93 8.72
CA THR A 143 -10.26 3.16 9.21
C THR A 143 -9.61 4.42 8.65
N ARG A 144 -10.17 5.02 7.59
CA ARG A 144 -9.63 6.22 6.93
C ARG A 144 -10.48 7.48 7.14
N SER A 145 -11.71 7.36 7.67
CA SER A 145 -12.68 8.46 7.77
C SER A 145 -12.12 9.71 8.44
N GLU A 146 -11.34 9.53 9.49
CA GLU A 146 -10.76 10.63 10.29
C GLU A 146 -9.27 10.89 10.00
N ILE A 147 -8.72 10.28 8.95
CA ILE A 147 -7.29 10.37 8.63
C ILE A 147 -7.06 11.08 7.30
N ASP A 148 -7.54 10.49 6.20
CA ASP A 148 -7.26 10.97 4.84
C ASP A 148 -8.39 10.64 3.84
N LEU A 149 -9.61 10.37 4.32
CA LEU A 149 -10.73 10.03 3.45
C LEU A 149 -11.06 11.14 2.44
N THR A 150 -10.84 12.41 2.79
CA THR A 150 -11.00 13.54 1.86
C THR A 150 -10.06 13.42 0.66
N ASP A 151 -8.77 13.15 0.89
CA ASP A 151 -7.79 12.98 -0.18
C ASP A 151 -8.08 11.72 -1.01
N ILE A 152 -8.49 10.63 -0.34
CA ILE A 152 -8.91 9.40 -1.00
C ILE A 152 -10.09 9.65 -1.94
N LYS A 153 -11.09 10.45 -1.53
CA LYS A 153 -12.24 10.80 -2.37
C LYS A 153 -11.82 11.57 -3.63
N VAL A 154 -10.92 12.55 -3.48
CA VAL A 154 -10.38 13.33 -4.60
C VAL A 154 -9.61 12.41 -5.56
N ALA A 155 -8.72 11.57 -5.04
CA ALA A 155 -7.97 10.61 -5.83
C ALA A 155 -8.89 9.61 -6.56
N PHE A 156 -9.92 9.11 -5.87
CA PHE A 156 -10.90 8.18 -6.42
C PHE A 156 -11.66 8.81 -7.61
N GLU A 157 -12.19 10.01 -7.44
CA GLU A 157 -12.93 10.69 -8.50
C GLU A 157 -12.06 10.99 -9.71
N ARG A 158 -10.81 11.42 -9.49
CA ARG A 158 -9.84 11.63 -10.57
C ARG A 158 -9.51 10.35 -11.32
N LEU A 159 -9.35 9.21 -10.63
CA LEU A 159 -8.98 7.94 -11.24
C LEU A 159 -10.15 7.24 -11.95
N TYR A 160 -11.37 7.37 -11.45
CA TYR A 160 -12.53 6.58 -11.88
C TYR A 160 -13.68 7.39 -12.47
N GLY A 161 -13.53 8.71 -12.57
CA GLY A 161 -14.46 9.62 -13.26
C GLY A 161 -15.82 9.83 -12.58
N LYS A 162 -16.03 9.23 -11.41
CA LYS A 162 -17.23 9.40 -10.58
C LYS A 162 -16.84 9.45 -9.11
N SER A 163 -17.53 10.29 -8.34
CA SER A 163 -17.28 10.39 -6.90
C SER A 163 -17.49 9.04 -6.19
N LEU A 164 -16.71 8.81 -5.13
CA LEU A 164 -16.86 7.64 -4.25
C LEU A 164 -18.30 7.48 -3.73
N LYS A 165 -18.95 8.61 -3.41
CA LYS A 165 -20.35 8.65 -2.97
C LYS A 165 -21.28 8.09 -4.04
N SER A 166 -21.07 8.42 -5.31
CA SER A 166 -21.87 7.89 -6.43
C SER A 166 -21.73 6.38 -6.58
N TRP A 167 -20.52 5.84 -6.40
CA TRP A 167 -20.27 4.40 -6.46
C TRP A 167 -20.99 3.66 -5.34
N ILE A 168 -20.84 4.12 -4.10
CA ILE A 168 -21.54 3.55 -2.94
C ILE A 168 -23.07 3.57 -3.16
N LYS A 169 -23.61 4.61 -3.82
CA LYS A 169 -25.05 4.69 -4.12
C LYS A 169 -25.56 3.49 -4.91
N GLY A 170 -24.80 3.13 -5.94
CA GLY A 170 -25.15 2.10 -6.91
C GLY A 170 -24.93 0.70 -6.37
N ASP A 171 -23.93 0.56 -5.49
CA ASP A 171 -23.44 -0.74 -5.03
C ASP A 171 -24.04 -1.17 -3.67
N THR A 172 -24.68 -0.26 -2.94
CA THR A 172 -25.22 -0.54 -1.60
C THR A 172 -26.68 -0.10 -1.44
N SER A 173 -27.40 -0.71 -0.47
CA SER A 173 -28.81 -0.45 -0.22
C SER A 173 -29.15 -0.35 1.27
N GLY A 174 -30.39 0.03 1.58
CA GLY A 174 -30.91 0.06 2.96
C GLY A 174 -30.11 0.95 3.93
N HIS A 175 -30.17 0.62 5.22
CA HIS A 175 -29.46 1.35 6.28
C HIS A 175 -27.94 1.31 6.11
N TYR A 176 -27.41 0.22 5.55
CA TYR A 176 -26.00 0.07 5.25
C TYR A 176 -25.48 1.20 4.35
N LYS A 177 -26.18 1.48 3.24
CA LYS A 177 -25.87 2.63 2.37
C LYS A 177 -25.88 3.95 3.14
N HIS A 178 -26.90 4.18 3.97
CA HIS A 178 -27.05 5.44 4.71
C HIS A 178 -25.87 5.68 5.67
N ALA A 179 -25.41 4.63 6.35
CA ALA A 179 -24.25 4.70 7.23
C ALA A 179 -22.97 5.04 6.46
N LEU A 180 -22.68 4.34 5.35
CA LEU A 180 -21.51 4.64 4.50
C LEU A 180 -21.59 6.06 3.92
N TYR A 181 -22.79 6.50 3.57
CA TYR A 181 -23.05 7.85 3.07
C TYR A 181 -22.75 8.93 4.09
N ALA A 182 -23.08 8.71 5.36
CA ALA A 182 -22.76 9.65 6.42
C ALA A 182 -21.24 9.78 6.59
N LEU A 183 -20.54 8.64 6.68
CA LEU A 183 -19.08 8.60 6.81
C LEU A 183 -18.34 9.24 5.63
N VAL A 184 -18.82 9.05 4.41
CA VAL A 184 -18.23 9.66 3.20
C VAL A 184 -18.72 11.10 2.99
N GLY A 185 -19.85 11.48 3.59
CA GLY A 185 -20.58 12.72 3.38
C GLY A 185 -20.24 13.85 4.33
N GLU A 186 -19.60 13.59 5.48
CA GLU A 186 -19.17 14.63 6.40
C GLU A 186 -18.09 15.52 5.76
N GLN A 187 -18.52 16.68 5.23
CA GLN A 187 -17.73 17.90 5.28
C GLN A 187 -17.98 18.47 6.68
N ARG A 188 -17.05 18.28 7.62
CA ARG A 188 -17.03 19.14 8.80
C ARG A 188 -16.57 20.51 8.32
N SER A 189 -17.54 21.36 7.98
CA SER A 189 -17.32 22.80 7.85
C SER A 189 -16.59 23.26 9.12
N SER A 190 -15.40 23.81 8.93
CA SER A 190 -14.67 24.53 9.98
C SER A 190 -15.43 25.79 10.37
#